data_AF-A0A528CJJ0-F1
#
_entry.id   AF-A0A528CJJ0-F1
#
_cell.length_a   1.000
_cell.length_b   1.000
_cell.length_c   1.000
_cell.angle_alpha   90.00
_cell.angle_beta   90.00
_cell.angle_gamma   90.00
#
_symmetry.space_group_name_H-M   'P 1'
#
loop_
_entity.id
_entity.type
_entity.pdbx_description
1 polymer ?
#
loop_
_entity_poly.entity_id
_entity_poly.type
_entity_poly.pdbx_seq_one_letter_code
_entity_poly.pdbx_strand_id
1 'polypeptide(L)' 'IRVDRIDAGGRRLEVSGGGVLPFDRLILATGSRPRMLSLPGSDFSGVVSLRSLADARLIRELSAQSEDVVILGGGFIGLE' A
#
# COMPACT_ATOMS: atom_id res chain seq x y z
N ILE A 1 11.50 -6.72 7.56
CA ILE A 1 10.82 -7.99 7.88
C ILE A 1 9.34 -7.80 7.61
N ARG A 2 8.73 -8.63 6.75
CA ARG A 2 7.28 -8.63 6.51
C ARG A 2 6.69 -9.85 7.21
N VAL A 3 5.55 -9.66 7.88
CA VAL A 3 4.80 -10.73 8.54
C VAL A 3 3.70 -11.20 7.59
N ASP A 4 3.65 -12.50 7.32
CA ASP A 4 2.64 -13.10 6.44
C ASP A 4 1.54 -13.85 7.23
N ARG A 5 1.87 -14.40 8.41
CA ARG A 5 0.88 -15.04 9.30
C ARG A 5 1.11 -14.71 10.76
N ILE A 6 0.02 -14.61 11.51
CA ILE A 6 0.01 -14.47 12.97
C ILE A 6 -0.63 -15.74 13.54
N ASP A 7 0.11 -16.48 14.35
CA ASP A 7 -0.41 -17.51 15.24
C ASP A 7 -0.52 -16.94 16.65
N ALA A 8 -1.72 -16.46 17.00
CA ALA A 8 -1.97 -15.86 18.31
C ALA A 8 -1.97 -16.89 19.44
N GLY A 9 -2.41 -18.13 19.17
CA GLY A 9 -2.46 -19.21 20.15
C GLY A 9 -1.06 -19.72 20.49
N GLY A 10 -0.23 -19.93 19.47
CA GLY A 10 1.18 -20.32 19.60
C GLY A 10 2.14 -19.16 19.90
N ARG A 11 1.65 -17.92 19.89
CA ARG A 11 2.41 -16.66 20.07
C ARG A 11 3.62 -16.54 19.13
N ARG A 12 3.38 -16.78 17.85
CA ARG A 12 4.42 -16.81 16.80
C ARG A 12 3.97 -16.05 15.55
N LEU A 13 4.93 -15.46 14.87
CA LEU A 13 4.78 -14.81 13.57
C LEU A 13 5.51 -15.61 12.51
N GLU A 14 4.87 -15.87 11.38
CA GLU A 14 5.54 -16.36 10.19
C GLU A 14 5.92 -15.16 9.32
N VAL A 15 7.20 -15.04 9.00
CA VAL A 15 7.74 -13.92 8.22
C VAL A 15 8.07 -14.33 6.80
N SER A 16 7.95 -13.38 5.88
CA SER A 16 8.29 -13.58 4.48
C SER A 16 9.75 -14.04 4.34
N GLY A 17 9.97 -15.05 3.49
CA GLY A 17 11.28 -15.66 3.30
C GLY A 17 11.54 -16.89 4.17
N GLY A 18 10.55 -17.36 4.93
CA GLY A 18 10.64 -18.58 5.72
C GLY A 18 11.37 -18.35 7.04
N GLY A 19 10.64 -17.90 8.05
CA GLY A 19 11.14 -17.72 9.40
C GLY A 19 9.99 -17.62 10.40
N VAL A 20 10.29 -17.91 11.67
CA VAL A 20 9.32 -17.85 12.76
C VAL A 20 9.87 -16.96 13.88
N LEU A 21 9.09 -15.96 14.29
CA LEU A 21 9.44 -15.07 15.41
C LEU A 21 8.45 -15.26 16.56
N PRO A 22 8.90 -15.63 17.78
CA PRO A 22 8.03 -15.66 18.95
C PRO A 22 7.74 -14.24 19.46
N PHE A 23 6.63 -14.07 20.19
CA PHE A 23 6.33 -12.82 20.88
C PHE A 23 5.67 -13.05 22.24
N ASP A 24 5.91 -12.15 23.20
CA ASP A 24 5.15 -12.11 24.46
C ASP A 24 3.89 -11.25 24.32
N ARG A 25 4.01 -10.14 23.58
CA ARG A 25 2.95 -9.19 23.25
C ARG A 25 3.08 -8.78 21.79
N LEU A 26 1.94 -8.64 21.10
CA LEU A 26 1.88 -8.25 19.70
C LEU A 26 1.08 -6.95 19.55
N ILE A 27 1.66 -5.97 18.86
CA ILE A 27 0.99 -4.72 18.47
C ILE A 27 0.80 -4.74 16.96
N LEU A 28 -0.44 -4.54 16.51
CA LEU A 28 -0.76 -4.40 15.10
C LEU A 28 -0.70 -2.93 14.71
N ALA A 29 0.33 -2.57 13.95
CA ALA A 29 0.57 -1.23 13.42
C ALA A 29 0.72 -1.25 11.89
N THR A 30 -0.04 -2.10 11.21
CA THR A 30 0.09 -2.33 9.75
C THR A 30 -0.46 -1.19 8.89
N GLY A 31 -1.12 -0.20 9.51
CA GLY A 31 -1.79 0.88 8.81
C GLY A 31 -2.89 0.40 7.86
N SER A 32 -3.10 1.13 6.77
CA SER A 32 -4.11 0.86 5.76
C SER A 32 -3.51 0.97 4.35
N ARG A 33 -4.24 0.46 3.36
CA ARG A 33 -3.89 0.50 1.94
C ARG A 33 -4.96 1.28 1.15
N PRO A 34 -4.61 1.95 0.05
CA PRO A 34 -5.60 2.54 -0.86
C PRO A 34 -6.61 1.51 -1.33
N ARG A 35 -7.86 1.94 -1.52
CA ARG A 35 -8.87 1.13 -2.19
C ARG A 35 -8.54 1.12 -3.68
N MET A 36 -8.23 -0.05 -4.22
CA MET A 36 -8.02 -0.21 -5.66
C MET A 36 -9.35 -0.13 -6.40
N LEU A 37 -9.32 0.50 -7.58
CA LEU A 37 -10.45 0.54 -8.49
C LEU A 37 -10.70 -0.86 -9.06
N SER A 38 -11.96 -1.27 -9.16
CA SER A 38 -12.38 -2.56 -9.72
C SER A 38 -13.17 -2.34 -11.00
N LEU A 39 -12.52 -1.70 -11.98
CA LEU A 39 -13.12 -1.36 -13.27
C LEU A 39 -12.12 -1.62 -14.41
N PRO A 40 -12.59 -1.90 -15.64
CA PRO A 40 -11.69 -2.16 -16.78
C PRO A 40 -10.67 -1.04 -16.97
N GLY A 41 -9.39 -1.41 -17.10
CA GLY A 41 -8.29 -0.45 -17.25
C GLY A 41 -7.70 0.08 -15.93
N SER A 42 -8.16 -0.40 -14.77
CA SER A 42 -7.59 -0.04 -13.46
C SER A 42 -6.14 -0.49 -13.24
N ASP A 43 -5.61 -1.32 -14.14
CA ASP A 43 -4.27 -1.89 -14.15
C ASP A 43 -3.34 -1.24 -15.18
N PHE A 44 -3.81 -0.24 -15.93
CA PHE A 44 -2.94 0.54 -16.82
C PHE A 44 -1.85 1.26 -16.04
N SER A 45 -0.66 1.40 -16.62
CA SER A 45 0.53 1.94 -15.96
C SER A 45 0.37 3.38 -15.42
N GLY A 46 -0.53 4.17 -16.00
CA GLY A 46 -0.86 5.53 -15.54
C GLY A 46 -1.89 5.58 -14.41
N VAL A 47 -2.54 4.47 -14.08
CA VAL A 47 -3.52 4.40 -12.99
C VAL A 47 -2.80 4.00 -11.70
N VAL A 48 -2.55 4.99 -10.85
CA VAL A 48 -1.76 4.84 -9.63
C VAL A 48 -2.51 5.36 -8.39
N SER A 49 -2.08 4.94 -7.20
CA SER A 49 -2.61 5.40 -5.91
C SER A 49 -1.52 6.07 -5.08
N LEU A 50 -1.87 7.00 -4.18
CA LEU A 50 -0.92 7.65 -3.28
C LEU A 50 -1.07 7.16 -1.83
N ARG A 51 -0.06 6.44 -1.32
CA ARG A 51 0.06 6.07 0.10
C ARG A 51 1.49 6.11 0.61
N SER A 52 2.44 5.69 -0.20
CA SER A 52 3.85 5.56 0.15
C SER A 52 4.70 6.67 -0.47
N LEU A 53 5.92 6.84 0.05
CA LEU A 53 6.91 7.71 -0.58
C LEU A 53 7.28 7.24 -2.00
N ALA A 54 7.25 5.94 -2.25
CA ALA A 54 7.50 5.40 -3.58
C ALA A 54 6.40 5.82 -4.55
N ASP A 55 5.14 5.78 -4.10
CA ASP A 55 3.99 6.22 -4.90
C ASP A 55 4.11 7.70 -5.27
N ALA A 56 4.48 8.55 -4.30
CA ALA A 56 4.68 9.98 -4.53
C ALA A 56 5.79 10.26 -5.56
N ARG A 57 6.88 9.51 -5.52
CA ARG A 57 7.97 9.60 -6.51
C ARG A 57 7.49 9.18 -7.90
N LEU A 58 6.75 8.07 -7.99
CA LEU A 58 6.18 7.60 -9.26
C LEU A 58 5.21 8.64 -9.85
N ILE A 59 4.31 9.21 -9.04
CA ILE A 59 3.41 10.27 -9.49
C ILE A 59 4.22 11.47 -10.00
N ARG A 60 5.27 11.88 -9.29
CA ARG A 60 6.14 12.98 -9.73
C ARG A 60 6.78 12.72 -11.10
N GLU A 61 7.21 11.48 -11.35
CA GLU A 61 7.81 11.08 -12.62
C GLU A 61 6.78 11.05 -13.75
N LEU A 62 5.60 10.46 -13.51
CA LEU A 62 4.51 10.38 -14.49
C LEU A 62 3.95 11.77 -14.83
N SER A 63 3.71 12.61 -13.82
CA SER A 63 3.17 13.96 -14.03
C SER A 63 4.12 14.86 -14.80
N ALA A 64 5.44 14.62 -14.74
CA ALA A 64 6.40 15.38 -15.56
C ALA A 64 6.29 15.07 -17.07
N GLN A 65 5.63 13.97 -17.43
CA GLN A 65 5.42 13.52 -18.82
C GLN A 65 3.95 13.58 -19.25
N SER A 66 3.07 14.12 -18.42
CA SER A 66 1.62 14.13 -18.65
C SER A 66 1.12 15.56 -18.82
N GLU A 67 0.28 15.80 -19.83
CA GLU A 67 -0.39 17.09 -20.01
C GLU A 67 -1.68 17.19 -19.17
N ASP A 68 -2.44 16.09 -19.11
CA ASP A 68 -3.70 16.00 -18.39
C ASP A 68 -3.65 14.93 -17.28
N VAL A 69 -4.25 15.25 -16.13
CA VAL A 69 -4.35 14.34 -14.98
C VAL A 69 -5.78 14.35 -14.45
N VAL A 70 -6.27 13.17 -14.07
CA VAL A 70 -7.58 13.00 -13.42
C VAL A 70 -7.39 12.48 -12.00
N ILE A 71 -7.98 13.17 -11.02
CA ILE A 71 -8.01 12.73 -9.63
C ILE A 71 -9.36 12.07 -9.34
N LEU A 72 -9.33 10.77 -9.02
CA LEU A 72 -10.51 10.00 -8.67
C LEU A 72 -10.73 10.01 -7.14
N GLY A 73 -11.42 11.04 -6.67
CA GLY A 73 -11.85 11.21 -5.28
C GLY A 73 -11.40 12.54 -4.68
N GLY A 74 -12.35 13.42 -4.36
CA GLY A 74 -12.10 14.76 -3.79
C GLY A 74 -11.99 14.81 -2.27
N GLY A 75 -11.33 13.82 -1.66
CA GLY A 75 -11.00 13.86 -0.22
C GLY A 75 -9.69 14.63 0.02
N PHE A 76 -9.24 14.71 1.27
CA PHE A 76 -8.01 15.43 1.65
C PHE A 76 -6.81 15.10 0.74
N ILE A 77 -6.47 13.82 0.58
CA ILE A 77 -5.33 13.39 -0.26
C ILE A 77 -5.47 13.85 -1.72
N GLY A 78 -6.70 13.89 -2.25
CA GLY A 78 -6.93 14.29 -3.65
C GLY A 78 -6.99 15.80 -3.87
N LEU A 79 -7.04 16.60 -2.80
CA LEU A 79 -7.14 18.06 -2.87
C LEU A 79 -5.84 18.76 -2.41
N GLU A 80 -4.90 18.02 -1.82
CA GLU A 80 -3.57 18.51 -1.41
C GLU A 80 -2.61 18.73 -2.59
#